data_AF-A0A9D9RLE7-F1
#
_entry.id   AF-A0A9D9RLE7-F1
#
_cell.length_a   1.000
_cell.length_b   1.000
_cell.length_c   1.000
_cell.angle_alpha   90.00
_cell.angle_beta   90.00
_cell.angle_gamma   90.00
#
_symmetry.space_group_name_H-M   'P 1'
#
loop_
_entity.id
_entity.type
_entity.pdbx_description
1 polymer ?
#
loop_
_entity_poly.entity_id
_entity_poly.type
_entity_poly.pdbx_seq_one_letter_code
_entity_poly.pdbx_strand_id
1 'polypeptide(L)'
;MAFSSNVIAAAWQRSGGRCECNRSTCGHGYYRCNKALSWNDRGNNYAPGGWEAHHKTAVASGGSDTLSNCEILCIACHKNTRTYGR
;
A
#
# COMPACT_ATOMS: atom_id res chain seq x y z
N MET A 1 0.10 -6.45 -13.61
CA MET A 1 -0.18 -5.08 -14.10
C MET A 1 0.05 -4.14 -12.94
N ALA A 2 0.65 -2.97 -13.19
CA ALA A 2 1.05 -2.02 -12.17
C ALA A 2 0.30 -0.70 -12.36
N PHE A 3 -0.02 -0.02 -11.26
CA PHE A 3 -0.66 1.29 -11.30
C PHE A 3 0.16 2.31 -12.09
N SER A 4 -0.51 3.21 -12.79
CA SER A 4 0.13 4.36 -13.42
C SER A 4 0.67 5.35 -12.36
N SER A 5 1.70 6.12 -12.72
CA SER A 5 2.28 7.15 -11.84
C SER A 5 1.24 8.13 -11.30
N ASN A 6 0.27 8.52 -12.14
CA ASN A 6 -0.83 9.41 -11.75
C ASN A 6 -1.71 8.79 -10.66
N VAL A 7 -2.04 7.49 -10.77
CA VAL A 7 -2.83 6.79 -9.77
C VAL A 7 -2.07 6.68 -8.44
N ILE A 8 -0.76 6.42 -8.51
CA ILE A 8 0.09 6.34 -7.32
C ILE A 8 0.20 7.70 -6.62
N ALA A 9 0.42 8.78 -7.39
CA ALA A 9 0.50 10.14 -6.84
C ALA A 9 -0.82 10.56 -6.18
N ALA A 10 -1.95 10.30 -6.83
CA ALA A 10 -3.27 10.58 -6.29
C ALA A 10 -3.58 9.74 -5.03
N ALA A 11 -3.21 8.45 -5.03
CA ALA A 11 -3.37 7.57 -3.88
C ALA A 11 -2.51 8.03 -2.70
N TRP A 12 -1.29 8.49 -2.97
CA TRP A 12 -0.41 9.06 -1.95
C TRP A 12 -0.98 10.33 -1.32
N GLN A 13 -1.43 11.29 -2.14
CA GLN A 13 -2.09 12.50 -1.65
C GLN A 13 -3.32 12.16 -0.80
N ARG A 14 -4.14 11.21 -1.26
CA ARG A 14 -5.30 10.70 -0.49
C ARG A 14 -4.89 10.08 0.85
N SER A 15 -3.77 9.37 0.89
CA SER A 15 -3.27 8.73 2.11
C SER A 15 -2.69 9.71 3.13
N GLY A 16 -2.33 10.93 2.70
CA GLY A 16 -1.62 11.90 3.52
C GLY A 16 -0.21 11.47 3.92
N GLY A 17 0.43 10.61 3.13
CA GLY A 17 1.75 10.04 3.45
C GLY A 17 1.72 9.05 4.62
N ARG A 18 0.61 8.32 4.79
CA ARG A 18 0.43 7.36 5.89
C ARG A 18 -0.07 6.02 5.38
N CYS A 19 0.33 4.95 6.07
CA CYS A 19 -0.14 3.61 5.76
C CYS A 19 -1.66 3.49 5.88
N GLU A 20 -2.28 2.91 4.86
CA GLU A 20 -3.72 2.72 4.75
C GLU A 20 -4.20 1.34 5.19
N CYS A 21 -3.29 0.48 5.63
CA CYS A 21 -3.63 -0.87 6.03
C CYS A 21 -4.62 -0.88 7.20
N ASN A 22 -5.74 -1.58 7.01
CA ASN A 22 -6.77 -1.85 8.02
C ASN A 22 -6.92 -3.36 8.31
N ARG A 23 -6.03 -4.19 7.76
CA ARG A 23 -6.11 -5.65 7.88
C ARG A 23 -5.80 -6.06 9.31
N SER A 24 -6.69 -6.82 9.94
CA SER A 24 -6.50 -7.38 11.28
C SER A 24 -5.41 -8.46 11.36
N THR A 25 -5.00 -9.00 10.22
CA THR A 25 -3.92 -10.00 10.13
C THR A 25 -2.52 -9.39 10.24
N CYS A 26 -2.41 -8.06 10.20
CA CYS A 26 -1.13 -7.37 10.35
C CYS A 26 -0.82 -7.11 11.83
N GLY A 27 0.47 -6.98 12.16
CA GLY A 27 0.94 -6.75 13.54
C GLY A 27 0.52 -5.43 14.20
N HIS A 28 -0.29 -4.60 13.54
CA HIS A 28 -0.90 -3.40 14.12
C HIS A 28 -2.29 -3.66 14.74
N GLY A 29 -2.71 -4.92 14.81
CA GLY A 29 -3.93 -5.35 15.50
C GLY A 29 -5.21 -4.85 14.83
N TYR A 30 -6.20 -4.45 15.64
CA TYR A 30 -7.52 -4.01 15.18
C TYR A 30 -7.55 -2.58 14.62
N TYR A 31 -6.47 -1.81 14.77
CA TYR A 31 -6.42 -0.42 14.32
C TYR A 31 -5.76 -0.29 12.95
N ARG A 32 -6.03 0.81 12.26
CA ARG A 32 -5.29 1.19 11.05
C ARG A 32 -3.82 1.43 11.39
N CYS A 33 -2.90 0.89 10.58
CA CYS A 33 -1.44 0.99 10.85
C CYS A 33 -0.96 2.42 11.08
N ASN A 34 -1.46 3.38 10.29
CA ASN A 34 -1.20 4.82 10.41
C ASN A 34 0.28 5.27 10.47
N LYS A 35 1.22 4.38 10.11
CA LYS A 35 2.66 4.64 10.06
C LYS A 35 2.95 5.74 9.04
N ALA A 36 3.77 6.71 9.41
CA ALA A 36 4.23 7.77 8.51
C ALA A 36 5.20 7.20 7.47
N LEU A 37 5.04 7.65 6.23
CA LEU A 37 5.78 7.19 5.06
C LEU A 37 6.48 8.38 4.40
N SER A 38 7.53 8.11 3.65
CA SER A 38 8.27 9.11 2.88
C SER A 38 8.07 8.86 1.39
N TRP A 39 7.60 9.86 0.65
CA TRP A 39 7.32 9.74 -0.79
C TRP A 39 8.54 9.20 -1.55
N ASN A 40 9.74 9.65 -1.17
CA ASN A 40 11.00 9.28 -1.81
C ASN A 40 11.48 7.87 -1.46
N ASP A 41 10.93 7.23 -0.42
CA ASP A 41 11.31 5.87 0.01
C ASP A 41 10.42 4.78 -0.61
N ARG A 42 9.70 5.10 -1.69
CA ARG A 42 8.87 4.11 -2.39
C ARG A 42 9.74 2.95 -2.91
N GLY A 43 9.30 1.72 -2.68
CA GLY A 43 10.01 0.50 -3.08
C GLY A 43 11.23 0.18 -2.21
N ASN A 44 11.58 1.04 -1.25
CA ASN A 44 12.67 0.78 -0.33
C ASN A 44 12.20 -0.13 0.81
N ASN A 45 12.49 -1.41 0.69
CA ASN A 45 12.11 -2.44 1.66
C ASN A 45 12.78 -2.33 3.04
N TYR A 46 13.79 -1.48 3.17
CA TYR A 46 14.60 -1.34 4.38
C TYR A 46 14.45 0.04 5.05
N ALA A 47 13.91 1.04 4.34
CA ALA A 47 13.70 2.37 4.92
C ALA A 47 12.57 2.37 5.97
N PRO A 48 12.72 3.12 7.07
CA PRO A 48 11.67 3.26 8.08
C PRO A 48 10.40 3.90 7.50
N GLY A 49 10.55 4.79 6.51
CA GLY A 49 9.46 5.43 5.75
C GLY A 49 9.09 4.71 4.45
N GLY A 50 9.65 3.52 4.20
CA GLY A 50 9.43 2.76 2.98
C GLY A 50 7.98 2.32 2.80
N TRP A 51 7.53 2.30 1.55
CA TRP A 51 6.16 1.95 1.20
C TRP A 51 6.03 1.44 -0.23
N GLU A 52 4.90 0.80 -0.51
CA GLU A 52 4.52 0.39 -1.86
C GLU A 52 3.01 0.57 -2.08
N ALA A 53 2.63 0.79 -3.34
CA ALA A 53 1.23 0.78 -3.76
C ALA A 53 0.74 -0.66 -3.96
N HIS A 54 -0.45 -0.97 -3.49
CA HIS A 54 -1.05 -2.30 -3.58
C HIS A 54 -2.48 -2.23 -4.08
N HIS A 55 -2.94 -3.31 -4.71
CA HIS A 55 -4.35 -3.46 -5.07
C HIS A 55 -5.16 -3.99 -3.90
N LYS A 56 -6.21 -3.28 -3.49
CA LYS A 56 -7.15 -3.77 -2.47
C LYS A 56 -7.79 -5.09 -2.92
N THR A 57 -8.20 -5.13 -4.18
CA THR A 57 -8.66 -6.31 -4.89
C THR A 57 -7.67 -6.64 -5.99
N ALA A 58 -7.05 -7.81 -5.93
CA ALA A 58 -6.08 -8.26 -6.92
C ALA A 58 -6.68 -8.28 -8.33
N VAL A 59 -5.86 -7.97 -9.34
CA VAL A 59 -6.28 -8.00 -10.76
C VAL A 59 -6.78 -9.38 -11.18
N ALA A 60 -6.14 -10.45 -10.69
CA ALA A 60 -6.58 -11.84 -10.92
C ALA A 60 -7.97 -12.15 -10.35
N SER A 61 -8.48 -11.34 -9.41
CA SER A 61 -9.81 -11.45 -8.82
C SER A 61 -10.79 -10.41 -9.35
N GLY A 62 -10.48 -9.77 -10.49
CA GLY A 62 -11.33 -8.75 -11.13
C GLY A 62 -11.05 -7.31 -10.69
N GLY A 63 -9.96 -7.07 -9.97
CA GLY A 63 -9.50 -5.73 -9.65
C GLY A 63 -8.96 -4.97 -10.87
N SER A 64 -8.98 -3.63 -10.80
CA SER A 64 -8.45 -2.74 -11.84
C SER A 64 -7.38 -1.80 -11.29
N ASP A 65 -6.57 -1.21 -12.18
CA ASP A 65 -5.53 -0.24 -11.83
C ASP A 65 -6.10 1.17 -11.54
N THR A 66 -7.19 1.24 -10.79
CA THR A 66 -7.91 2.47 -10.47
C THR A 66 -7.51 3.03 -9.10
N LEU A 67 -7.70 4.35 -8.91
CA LEU A 67 -7.42 5.02 -7.65
C LEU A 67 -8.20 4.42 -6.46
N SER A 68 -9.45 4.02 -6.68
CA SER A 68 -10.28 3.40 -5.64
C SER A 68 -9.73 2.04 -5.18
N ASN A 69 -9.12 1.29 -6.10
CA ASN A 69 -8.49 0.00 -5.85
C ASN A 69 -7.02 0.11 -5.41
N CYS A 70 -6.40 1.29 -5.49
CA CYS A 70 -5.04 1.55 -5.04
C CYS A 70 -5.03 1.89 -3.54
N GLU A 71 -4.22 1.19 -2.75
CA GLU A 71 -3.93 1.52 -1.35
C GLU A 71 -2.42 1.70 -1.12
N ILE A 72 -2.06 2.63 -0.24
CA ILE A 72 -0.68 2.88 0.15
C ILE A 72 -0.34 2.08 1.41
N LEU A 73 0.67 1.21 1.33
CA LEU A 73 1.05 0.35 2.45
C LEU A 73 2.51 0.57 2.83
N CYS A 74 2.80 0.62 4.14
CA CYS A 74 4.17 0.47 4.61
C CYS A 74 4.69 -0.92 4.22
N ILE A 75 6.01 -1.08 4.09
CA ILE A 75 6.62 -2.35 3.67
C ILE A 75 6.16 -3.53 4.53
N ALA A 76 6.05 -3.35 5.85
CA ALA A 76 5.60 -4.40 6.75
C ALA A 76 4.16 -4.86 6.44
N CYS A 77 3.24 -3.93 6.16
CA CYS A 77 1.87 -4.25 5.77
C CYS A 77 1.80 -4.83 4.36
N HIS A 78 2.62 -4.31 3.43
CA HIS A 78 2.71 -4.82 2.07
C HIS A 78 3.16 -6.29 2.05
N LYS A 79 4.15 -6.66 2.87
CA LYS A 79 4.63 -8.04 3.04
C LYS A 79 3.57 -9.00 3.60
N ASN A 80 2.58 -8.49 4.34
CA ASN A 80 1.47 -9.27 4.87
C ASN A 80 0.31 -9.44 3.88
N THR A 81 0.40 -8.85 2.69
CA THR A 81 -0.62 -9.06 1.64
C THR A 81 -0.48 -10.46 1.07
N ARG A 82 -1.61 -11.10 0.72
CA ARG A 82 -1.64 -12.51 0.27
C ARG A 82 -0.92 -12.75 -1.06
N THR A 83 -0.69 -11.69 -1.82
CA THR A 83 -0.06 -11.68 -3.15
C THR A 83 1.39 -11.21 -3.11
N TYR A 84 1.94 -10.84 -1.94
CA TYR A 84 3.34 -10.48 -1.84
C TYR A 84 4.24 -11.69 -2.16
N GLY A 85 5.12 -11.54 -3.16
CA GLY A 85 6.08 -12.57 -3.57
C GLY A 85 5.48 -13.75 -4.34
N ARG A 86 4.25 -13.63 -4.85
CA ARG A 86 3.58 -14.63 -5.70
C ARG A 86 3.40 -14.14 -7.13
#